data_AF-A0A378NG72-F1
#
_entry.id   AF-A0A378NG72-F1
#
_cell.length_a   1.000
_cell.length_b   1.000
_cell.length_c   1.000
_cell.angle_alpha   90.00
_cell.angle_beta   90.00
_cell.angle_gamma   90.00
#
_symmetry.space_group_name_H-M   'P 1'
#
loop_
_entity.id
_entity.type
_entity.pdbx_description
1 polymer ?
#
loop_
_entity_poly.entity_id
_entity_poly.type
_entity_poly.pdbx_seq_one_letter_code
_entity_poly.pdbx_strand_id
1 'polypeptide(L)'
;MENENTITEYEVLAANPLHDKREAQSKYWAGYTVTEISRQLNIPVSTIASWKKREKWDEISPVGRVEATLEARLNLLIMKEVKTGSDYKEIDLLGRQLERVARVKKYANGGGNEADLNPNIKSRNKGDRKKPEQNAISEEQAELLINGFLDGMFHYQKKWHEAGLTHRIRNILKSRQIGATYYFAHEALVDALVTGRNQIFISASKKTGIAI
;
A
#
# COMPACT_ATOMS: atom_id res chain seq x y z
N MET A 1 38.94 -60.78 -5.82
CA MET A 1 38.36 -59.84 -6.80
C MET A 1 37.28 -59.11 -6.06
N GLU A 2 37.54 -57.85 -5.77
CA GLU A 2 36.72 -57.00 -4.91
C GLU A 2 35.38 -56.73 -5.59
N ASN A 3 34.29 -56.88 -4.84
CA ASN A 3 32.97 -56.43 -5.27
C ASN A 3 32.98 -54.90 -5.29
N GLU A 4 33.02 -54.31 -6.48
CA GLU A 4 32.76 -52.88 -6.66
C GLU A 4 31.31 -52.61 -6.23
N ASN A 5 31.14 -52.09 -5.02
CA ASN A 5 29.90 -51.48 -4.56
C ASN A 5 29.56 -50.33 -5.50
N THR A 6 28.74 -50.60 -6.51
CA THR A 6 28.23 -49.59 -7.43
C THR A 6 27.20 -48.77 -6.66
N ILE A 7 27.67 -47.68 -6.04
CA ILE A 7 26.83 -46.72 -5.33
C ILE A 7 25.82 -46.18 -6.35
N THR A 8 24.54 -46.42 -6.11
CA THR A 8 23.48 -45.99 -7.02
C THR A 8 23.40 -44.47 -7.04
N GLU A 9 23.00 -43.86 -8.15
CA GLU A 9 22.85 -42.40 -8.28
C GLU A 9 21.94 -41.80 -7.18
N TYR A 10 20.99 -42.60 -6.69
CA TYR A 10 20.14 -42.29 -5.53
C TYR A 10 20.91 -42.24 -4.20
N GLU A 11 21.87 -43.13 -3.97
CA GLU A 11 22.74 -43.12 -2.78
C GLU A 11 23.74 -41.96 -2.80
N VAL A 12 24.21 -41.56 -3.98
CA VAL A 12 25.09 -40.38 -4.16
C VAL A 12 24.34 -39.08 -3.84
N LEU A 13 23.07 -38.97 -4.23
CA LEU A 13 22.21 -37.83 -3.89
C LEU A 13 21.85 -37.78 -2.40
N ALA A 14 21.64 -38.95 -1.77
CA ALA A 14 21.36 -39.07 -0.33
C ALA A 14 22.59 -38.75 0.54
N ALA A 15 23.81 -39.01 0.04
CA ALA A 15 25.07 -38.68 0.73
C ALA A 15 25.55 -37.24 0.49
N ASN A 16 24.73 -36.39 -0.14
CA ASN A 16 25.08 -35.00 -0.39
C ASN A 16 24.86 -34.14 0.87
N PRO A 17 25.90 -33.55 1.49
CA PRO A 17 25.76 -32.73 2.71
C PRO A 17 24.80 -31.55 2.53
N LEU A 18 24.59 -31.11 1.28
CA LEU A 18 23.65 -30.06 0.93
C LEU A 18 22.19 -30.54 1.00
N HIS A 19 21.94 -31.81 0.68
CA HIS A 19 20.63 -32.46 0.77
C HIS A 19 20.23 -32.66 2.24
N ASP A 20 21.12 -33.24 3.04
CA ASP A 20 20.94 -33.47 4.48
C ASP A 20 20.60 -32.21 5.26
N LYS A 21 21.31 -31.12 4.96
CA LYS A 21 21.10 -29.82 5.59
C LYS A 21 19.74 -29.21 5.22
N ARG A 22 19.33 -29.31 3.95
CA ARG A 22 18.01 -28.83 3.49
C ARG A 22 16.88 -29.64 4.09
N GLU A 23 17.06 -30.96 4.20
CA GLU A 23 16.07 -31.83 4.83
C GLU A 23 15.93 -31.54 6.33
N ALA A 24 17.06 -31.36 7.03
CA ALA A 24 17.06 -30.94 8.43
C ALA A 24 16.35 -29.58 8.63
N GLN A 25 16.58 -28.62 7.74
CA GLN A 25 15.94 -27.32 7.75
C GLN A 25 14.43 -27.42 7.56
N SER A 26 13.98 -28.22 6.58
CA SER A 26 12.54 -28.44 6.32
C SER A 26 11.84 -29.09 7.52
N LYS A 27 12.44 -30.12 8.12
CA LYS A 27 11.92 -30.75 9.35
C LYS A 27 11.89 -29.77 10.52
N TYR A 28 12.91 -28.93 10.68
CA TYR A 28 12.89 -27.89 11.72
C TYR A 28 11.72 -26.92 11.56
N TRP A 29 11.47 -26.44 10.33
CA TRP A 29 10.34 -25.57 10.05
C TRP A 29 8.98 -26.27 10.18
N ALA A 30 8.92 -27.59 10.02
CA ALA A 30 7.74 -28.40 10.29
C ALA A 30 7.46 -28.61 11.80
N GLY A 31 8.34 -28.13 12.69
CA GLY A 31 8.13 -28.14 14.14
C GLY A 31 8.89 -29.24 14.90
N TYR A 32 9.71 -30.03 14.22
CA TYR A 32 10.54 -31.04 14.89
C TYR A 32 11.68 -30.40 15.69
N THR A 33 11.99 -30.97 16.86
CA THR A 33 13.14 -30.56 17.66
C THR A 33 14.45 -31.00 17.01
N VAL A 34 15.55 -30.30 17.30
CA VAL A 34 16.89 -30.64 16.79
C VAL A 34 17.29 -32.08 17.15
N THR A 35 16.87 -32.56 18.32
CA THR A 35 17.07 -33.93 18.79
C THR A 35 16.31 -34.97 17.98
N GLU A 36 15.06 -34.68 17.58
CA GLU A 36 14.28 -35.58 16.74
C GLU A 36 14.82 -35.63 15.32
N ILE A 37 15.23 -34.47 14.77
CA ILE A 37 15.85 -34.38 13.45
C ILE A 37 17.17 -35.16 13.41
N SER A 38 17.99 -35.03 14.46
CA SER A 38 19.24 -35.78 14.61
C SER A 38 18.99 -37.29 14.57
N ARG A 39 17.97 -37.78 15.28
CA ARG A 39 17.59 -39.20 15.27
C ARG A 39 17.09 -39.67 13.91
N GLN A 40 16.30 -38.86 13.21
CA GLN A 40 15.72 -39.23 11.92
C GLN A 40 16.74 -39.24 10.78
N LEU A 41 17.66 -38.27 10.75
CA LEU A 41 18.65 -38.13 9.68
C LEU A 41 19.98 -38.82 10.01
N ASN A 42 20.13 -39.37 11.22
CA ASN A 42 21.38 -39.93 11.71
C ASN A 42 22.57 -38.93 11.65
N ILE A 43 22.29 -37.66 11.94
CA ILE A 43 23.28 -36.57 11.93
C ILE A 43 23.50 -36.10 13.37
N PRO A 44 24.75 -35.82 13.82
CA PRO A 44 25.01 -35.31 15.16
C PRO A 44 24.22 -34.03 15.48
N VAL A 45 23.62 -33.97 16.68
CA VAL A 45 22.87 -32.79 17.17
C VAL A 45 23.69 -31.50 17.05
N SER A 46 24.99 -31.56 17.32
CA SER A 46 25.91 -30.43 17.22
C SER A 46 26.01 -29.86 15.81
N THR A 47 25.97 -30.73 14.79
CA THR A 47 26.01 -30.34 13.38
C THR A 47 24.74 -29.59 12.98
N ILE A 48 23.57 -30.11 13.35
CA ILE A 48 22.27 -29.47 13.06
C ILE A 48 22.15 -28.14 13.82
N ALA A 49 22.54 -28.10 15.09
CA ALA A 49 22.56 -26.87 15.88
C ALA A 49 23.49 -25.80 15.27
N SER A 50 24.64 -26.22 14.72
CA SER A 50 25.57 -25.34 14.01
C SER A 50 24.97 -24.79 12.71
N TRP A 51 24.24 -25.60 11.94
CA TRP A 51 23.51 -25.11 10.75
C TRP A 51 22.42 -24.12 11.12
N LYS A 52 21.57 -24.49 12.10
CA LYS A 52 20.51 -23.64 12.62
C LYS A 52 21.02 -22.26 13.02
N LYS A 53 22.16 -22.20 13.73
CA LYS A 53 22.78 -20.95 14.18
C LYS A 53 23.37 -20.15 13.03
N ARG A 54 24.14 -20.79 12.14
CA ARG A 54 24.82 -20.10 11.01
C ARG A 54 23.85 -19.48 10.02
N GLU A 55 22.75 -20.18 9.74
CA GLU A 55 21.73 -19.73 8.79
C GLU A 55 20.52 -19.07 9.45
N LYS A 56 20.58 -18.88 10.77
CA LYS A 56 19.58 -18.13 11.53
C LYS A 56 18.17 -18.63 11.26
N TRP A 57 17.96 -19.95 11.33
CA TRP A 57 16.67 -20.56 10.94
C TRP A 57 15.47 -19.97 11.70
N ASP A 58 15.70 -19.49 12.94
CA ASP A 58 14.69 -18.84 13.77
C ASP A 58 14.29 -17.44 13.27
N GLU A 59 15.23 -16.71 12.64
CA GLU A 59 15.01 -15.35 12.14
C GLU A 59 14.26 -15.33 10.81
N ILE A 60 14.16 -16.48 10.12
CA ILE A 60 13.46 -16.59 8.84
C ILE A 60 11.96 -16.46 9.08
N SER A 61 11.34 -15.46 8.43
CA SER A 61 9.90 -15.21 8.52
C SER A 61 9.10 -16.40 8.00
N PRO A 62 7.88 -16.66 8.51
CA PRO A 62 7.04 -17.75 8.03
C PRO A 62 6.84 -17.75 6.50
N VAL A 63 6.69 -16.56 5.91
CA VAL A 63 6.58 -16.38 4.45
C VAL A 63 7.86 -16.80 3.73
N GLY A 64 9.03 -16.47 4.29
CA GLY A 64 10.32 -16.91 3.74
C GLY A 64 10.54 -18.43 3.83
N ARG A 65 10.02 -19.09 4.86
CA ARG A 65 10.09 -20.56 5.00
C ARG A 65 9.26 -21.25 3.90
N VAL A 66 8.06 -20.73 3.65
CA VAL A 66 7.18 -21.22 2.58
C VAL A 66 7.82 -21.00 1.22
N GLU A 67 8.38 -19.82 0.97
CA GLU A 67 9.10 -19.50 -0.27
C GLU A 67 10.25 -20.48 -0.55
N ALA A 68 11.13 -20.71 0.43
CA ALA A 68 12.25 -21.63 0.29
C ALA A 68 11.79 -23.07 -0.03
N THR A 69 10.66 -23.49 0.56
CA THR A 69 10.07 -24.80 0.28
C THR A 69 9.48 -24.88 -1.13
N LEU A 70 8.78 -23.84 -1.57
CA LEU A 70 8.23 -23.74 -2.93
C LEU A 70 9.34 -23.76 -3.98
N GLU A 71 10.40 -22.98 -3.75
CA GLU A 71 11.56 -22.90 -4.65
C GLU A 71 12.28 -24.25 -4.76
N ALA A 72 12.51 -24.92 -3.63
CA ALA A 72 13.14 -26.25 -3.61
C ALA A 72 12.32 -27.26 -4.42
N ARG A 73 10.99 -27.29 -4.24
CA ARG A 73 10.11 -28.19 -4.98
C ARG A 73 10.06 -27.86 -6.47
N LEU A 74 10.00 -26.58 -6.81
CA LEU A 74 10.01 -26.12 -8.20
C LEU A 74 11.30 -26.53 -8.92
N ASN A 75 12.45 -26.35 -8.27
CA ASN A 75 13.75 -26.76 -8.81
C ASN A 75 13.81 -28.28 -9.07
N LEU A 76 13.30 -29.11 -8.15
CA LEU A 76 13.22 -30.56 -8.35
C LEU A 76 12.39 -30.94 -9.59
N LEU A 77 11.23 -30.30 -9.78
CA LEU A 77 10.38 -30.57 -10.94
C LEU A 77 10.99 -30.08 -12.25
N ILE A 78 11.70 -28.96 -12.23
CA ILE A 78 12.42 -28.44 -13.40
C ILE A 78 13.55 -29.39 -13.80
N MET A 79 14.31 -29.89 -12.83
CA MET A 79 15.44 -30.79 -13.06
C MET A 79 15.03 -32.22 -13.43
N LYS A 80 13.76 -32.61 -13.23
CA LYS A 80 13.25 -33.93 -13.62
C LYS A 80 13.42 -34.18 -15.12
N GLU A 81 14.11 -35.26 -15.50
CA GLU A 81 14.43 -35.59 -16.90
C GLU A 81 13.17 -35.80 -17.76
N VAL A 82 12.26 -36.66 -17.30
CA VAL A 82 10.98 -36.93 -17.97
C VAL A 82 9.86 -36.28 -17.19
N LYS A 83 9.18 -35.31 -17.80
CA LYS A 83 8.06 -34.58 -17.19
C LYS A 83 6.73 -35.15 -17.68
N THR A 84 5.85 -35.40 -16.74
CA THR A 84 4.46 -35.81 -16.97
C THR A 84 3.54 -34.59 -17.01
N GLY A 85 2.33 -34.75 -17.55
CA GLY A 85 1.31 -33.69 -17.51
C GLY A 85 0.96 -33.20 -16.10
N SER A 86 1.12 -34.06 -15.07
CA SER A 86 0.94 -33.67 -13.67
C SER A 86 2.06 -32.75 -13.19
N ASP A 87 3.31 -33.03 -13.59
CA ASP A 87 4.47 -32.20 -13.20
C ASP A 87 4.32 -30.78 -13.76
N TYR A 88 3.86 -30.64 -15.01
CA TYR A 88 3.61 -29.32 -15.61
C TYR A 88 2.52 -28.52 -14.87
N LYS A 89 1.46 -29.20 -14.41
CA LYS A 89 0.42 -28.57 -13.58
C LYS A 89 0.98 -28.12 -12.23
N GLU A 90 1.82 -28.96 -11.61
CA GLU A 90 2.46 -28.61 -10.34
C GLU A 90 3.40 -27.41 -10.50
N ILE A 91 4.21 -27.37 -11.57
CA ILE A 91 5.08 -26.23 -11.90
C ILE A 91 4.26 -24.93 -12.06
N ASP A 92 3.17 -24.95 -12.80
CA ASP A 92 2.29 -23.78 -12.98
C ASP A 92 1.69 -23.33 -11.64
N LEU A 93 1.19 -24.27 -10.82
CA LEU A 93 0.65 -23.96 -9.50
C LEU A 93 1.72 -23.35 -8.58
N LEU A 94 2.92 -23.94 -8.52
CA LEU A 94 4.03 -23.42 -7.72
C LEU A 94 4.47 -22.03 -8.19
N GLY A 95 4.52 -21.79 -9.49
CA GLY A 95 4.82 -20.47 -10.06
C GLY A 95 3.82 -19.40 -9.63
N ARG A 96 2.52 -19.70 -9.65
CA ARG A 96 1.47 -18.79 -9.17
C ARG A 96 1.58 -18.50 -7.68
N GLN A 97 1.97 -19.50 -6.87
CA GLN A 97 2.17 -19.29 -5.44
C GLN A 97 3.40 -18.43 -5.15
N LEU A 98 4.48 -18.61 -5.91
CA LEU A 98 5.68 -17.77 -5.79
C LEU A 98 5.37 -16.30 -6.07
N GLU A 99 4.55 -16.02 -7.09
CA GLU A 99 4.09 -14.66 -7.38
C GLU A 99 3.29 -14.05 -6.21
N ARG A 100 2.42 -14.83 -5.57
CA ARG A 100 1.66 -14.38 -4.39
C ARG A 100 2.57 -14.10 -3.20
N VAL A 101 3.55 -14.95 -2.95
CA VAL A 101 4.57 -14.75 -1.91
C VAL A 101 5.35 -13.46 -2.15
N ALA A 102 5.76 -13.19 -3.39
CA ALA A 102 6.44 -11.95 -3.77
C ALA A 102 5.57 -10.70 -3.53
N ARG A 103 4.27 -10.77 -3.85
CA ARG A 103 3.31 -9.68 -3.57
C ARG A 103 3.16 -9.41 -2.08
N VAL A 104 3.03 -10.47 -1.27
CA VAL A 104 2.95 -10.37 0.19
C VAL A 104 4.22 -9.74 0.77
N LYS A 105 5.40 -10.13 0.27
CA LYS A 105 6.68 -9.51 0.67
C LYS A 105 6.75 -8.03 0.32
N LYS A 106 6.36 -7.66 -0.90
CA LYS A 106 6.36 -6.25 -1.34
C LYS A 106 5.50 -5.38 -0.42
N TYR A 107 4.32 -5.89 -0.04
CA TYR A 107 3.43 -5.22 0.91
C TYR A 107 4.05 -5.13 2.32
N ALA A 108 4.57 -6.24 2.85
CA ALA A 108 5.16 -6.30 4.18
C ALA A 108 6.39 -5.37 4.35
N ASN A 109 7.16 -5.15 3.29
CA ASN A 109 8.36 -4.30 3.30
C ASN A 109 8.05 -2.80 3.10
N GLY A 110 6.79 -2.38 3.15
CA GLY A 110 6.39 -0.96 3.11
C GLY A 110 6.42 -0.31 1.72
N GLY A 111 6.79 -1.06 0.67
CA GLY A 111 6.81 -0.59 -0.72
C GLY A 111 5.62 -1.01 -1.57
N GLY A 112 4.65 -1.72 -0.97
CA GLY A 112 3.48 -2.26 -1.66
C GLY A 112 2.18 -1.63 -1.17
N ASN A 113 1.24 -1.43 -2.09
CA ASN A 113 -0.11 -0.99 -1.76
C ASN A 113 -1.08 -2.18 -1.74
N GLU A 114 -2.28 -2.01 -1.18
CA GLU A 114 -3.34 -3.04 -1.16
C GLU A 114 -3.66 -3.59 -2.57
N ALA A 115 -3.47 -2.75 -3.60
CA ALA A 115 -3.58 -3.10 -5.01
C ALA A 115 -2.55 -4.13 -5.52
N ASP A 116 -1.43 -4.33 -4.81
CA ASP A 116 -0.45 -5.38 -5.11
C ASP A 116 -0.86 -6.73 -4.50
N LEU A 117 -1.61 -6.75 -3.41
CA LEU A 117 -2.17 -7.97 -2.82
C LEU A 117 -3.36 -8.49 -3.62
N ASN A 118 -4.23 -7.60 -4.09
CA ASN A 118 -5.41 -7.96 -4.85
C ASN A 118 -5.41 -7.32 -6.25
N PRO A 119 -5.11 -8.09 -7.31
CA PRO A 119 -5.09 -7.57 -8.68
C PRO A 119 -6.46 -7.09 -9.17
N ASN A 120 -7.56 -7.54 -8.54
CA ASN A 120 -8.91 -7.07 -8.85
C ASN A 120 -9.14 -5.60 -8.44
N ILE A 121 -8.36 -5.07 -7.51
CA ILE A 121 -8.41 -3.65 -7.14
C ILE A 121 -7.84 -2.79 -8.27
N LYS A 122 -6.78 -3.25 -8.94
CA LYS A 122 -6.23 -2.56 -10.13
C LYS A 122 -7.22 -2.60 -11.28
N SER A 123 -7.87 -3.73 -11.53
CA SER A 123 -8.87 -3.83 -12.61
C SER A 123 -10.12 -2.99 -12.34
N ARG A 124 -10.59 -2.90 -11.09
CA ARG A 124 -11.71 -2.03 -10.68
C ARG A 124 -11.39 -0.54 -10.87
N ASN A 125 -10.14 -0.14 -10.68
CA ASN A 125 -9.69 1.25 -10.81
C ASN A 125 -9.16 1.61 -12.21
N LYS A 126 -9.24 0.70 -13.19
CA LYS A 126 -8.73 0.92 -14.56
C LYS A 126 -9.66 1.78 -15.43
N GLY A 127 -10.89 2.04 -14.97
CA GLY A 127 -11.84 2.92 -15.68
C GLY A 127 -11.56 4.41 -15.43
N ASP A 128 -12.03 5.25 -16.36
CA ASP A 128 -12.06 6.70 -16.16
C ASP A 128 -12.86 7.03 -14.89
N ARG A 129 -12.15 7.37 -13.81
CA ARG A 129 -12.78 7.93 -12.62
C ARG A 129 -13.47 9.20 -13.07
N LYS A 130 -14.80 9.27 -12.93
CA LYS A 130 -15.56 10.51 -13.13
C LYS A 130 -14.88 11.57 -12.26
N LYS A 131 -14.22 12.54 -12.90
CA LYS A 131 -13.55 13.61 -12.17
C LYS A 131 -14.62 14.25 -11.26
N PRO A 132 -14.31 14.52 -9.98
CA PRO A 132 -15.26 15.25 -9.14
C PRO A 132 -15.65 16.52 -9.89
N GLU A 133 -16.95 16.76 -10.02
CA GLU A 133 -17.47 17.95 -10.70
C GLU A 133 -16.90 19.17 -9.98
N GLN A 134 -16.04 19.90 -10.68
CA GLN A 134 -15.45 21.14 -10.18
C GLN A 134 -16.52 22.22 -10.39
N ASN A 135 -16.90 22.91 -9.32
CA ASN A 135 -18.00 23.89 -9.23
C ASN A 135 -19.39 23.25 -9.14
N ALA A 136 -19.70 22.67 -7.98
CA ALA A 136 -21.00 22.05 -7.65
C ALA A 136 -22.17 23.06 -7.48
N ILE A 137 -21.96 24.34 -7.78
CA ILE A 137 -22.99 25.38 -7.68
C ILE A 137 -23.52 25.65 -9.09
N SER A 138 -24.80 25.36 -9.33
CA SER A 138 -25.45 25.71 -10.59
C SER A 138 -25.64 27.23 -10.72
N GLU A 139 -25.86 27.72 -11.94
CA GLU A 139 -26.12 29.14 -12.20
C GLU A 139 -27.34 29.65 -11.40
N GLU A 140 -28.42 28.85 -11.35
CA GLU A 140 -29.62 29.14 -10.54
C GLU A 140 -29.30 29.23 -9.02
N GLN A 141 -28.44 28.34 -8.51
CA GLN A 141 -28.01 28.39 -7.12
C GLN A 141 -27.14 29.63 -6.84
N ALA A 142 -26.29 30.02 -7.79
CA ALA A 142 -25.47 31.22 -7.66
C ALA A 142 -26.35 32.47 -7.60
N GLU A 143 -27.37 32.59 -8.46
CA GLU A 143 -28.33 33.70 -8.43
C GLU A 143 -29.09 33.77 -7.10
N LEU A 144 -29.57 32.64 -6.58
CA LEU A 144 -30.25 32.58 -5.28
C LEU A 144 -29.35 33.07 -4.14
N LEU A 145 -28.07 32.67 -4.15
CA LEU A 145 -27.08 33.09 -3.17
C LEU A 145 -26.79 34.60 -3.25
N ILE A 146 -26.66 35.15 -4.47
CA ILE A 146 -26.41 36.57 -4.70
C ILE A 146 -27.61 37.40 -4.23
N ASN A 147 -28.82 37.03 -4.64
CA ASN A 147 -30.03 37.77 -4.27
C ASN A 147 -30.27 37.74 -2.76
N GLY A 148 -30.14 36.56 -2.13
CA GLY A 148 -30.28 36.43 -0.68
C GLY A 148 -29.27 37.27 0.10
N PHE A 149 -28.03 37.38 -0.40
CA PHE A 149 -27.02 38.25 0.21
C PHE A 149 -27.35 39.74 0.09
N LEU A 150 -27.79 40.19 -1.09
CA LEU A 150 -28.12 41.60 -1.34
C LEU A 150 -29.37 42.04 -0.54
N ASP A 151 -30.37 41.17 -0.43
CA ASP A 151 -31.62 41.44 0.30
C ASP A 151 -31.41 41.47 1.81
N GLY A 152 -30.57 40.57 2.34
CA GLY A 152 -30.27 40.47 3.77
C GLY A 152 -29.31 41.53 4.31
N MET A 153 -28.86 42.46 3.47
CA MET A 153 -27.78 43.39 3.81
C MET A 153 -28.25 44.55 4.69
N PHE A 154 -27.58 44.78 5.83
CA PHE A 154 -27.83 45.96 6.67
C PHE A 154 -27.44 47.25 5.95
N HIS A 155 -28.07 48.37 6.33
CA HIS A 155 -27.84 49.66 5.65
C HIS A 155 -26.36 50.10 5.63
N TYR A 156 -25.60 49.84 6.71
CA TYR A 156 -24.16 50.15 6.74
C TYR A 156 -23.32 49.21 5.86
N GLN A 157 -23.74 47.96 5.69
CA GLN A 157 -23.10 47.00 4.78
C GLN A 157 -23.33 47.39 3.31
N LYS A 158 -24.51 47.95 2.98
CA LYS A 158 -24.80 48.47 1.63
C LYS A 158 -23.79 49.55 1.22
N LYS A 159 -23.44 50.44 2.15
CA LYS A 159 -22.38 51.45 1.93
C LYS A 159 -21.01 50.82 1.69
N TRP A 160 -20.68 49.72 2.38
CA TRP A 160 -19.45 48.98 2.10
C TRP A 160 -19.50 48.34 0.71
N HIS A 161 -20.63 47.78 0.32
CA HIS A 161 -20.82 47.14 -0.98
C HIS A 161 -20.65 48.12 -2.13
N GLU A 162 -21.35 49.26 -2.09
CA GLU A 162 -21.22 50.35 -3.07
C GLU A 162 -19.77 50.85 -3.18
N ALA A 163 -19.09 51.02 -2.05
CA ALA A 163 -17.68 51.39 -2.03
C ALA A 163 -16.79 50.31 -2.66
N GLY A 164 -17.16 49.02 -2.55
CA GLY A 164 -16.41 47.90 -3.13
C GLY A 164 -16.52 47.82 -4.64
N LEU A 165 -17.66 48.23 -5.18
CA LEU A 165 -17.88 48.33 -6.62
C LEU A 165 -17.13 49.52 -7.24
N THR A 166 -16.97 50.60 -6.48
CA THR A 166 -16.39 51.86 -6.97
C THR A 166 -14.88 51.95 -6.73
N HIS A 167 -14.37 51.40 -5.63
CA HIS A 167 -12.98 51.55 -5.21
C HIS A 167 -12.24 50.22 -5.14
N ARG A 168 -11.07 50.16 -5.79
CA ARG A 168 -10.17 49.00 -5.75
C ARG A 168 -9.63 48.68 -4.36
N ILE A 169 -9.41 49.70 -3.52
CA ILE A 169 -8.85 49.55 -2.16
C ILE A 169 -9.76 50.27 -1.19
N ARG A 170 -10.12 49.61 -0.08
CA ARG A 170 -11.00 50.15 0.97
C ARG A 170 -10.36 49.97 2.34
N ASN A 171 -10.25 51.07 3.09
CA ASN A 171 -9.86 51.06 4.50
C ASN A 171 -11.12 51.27 5.34
N ILE A 172 -11.53 50.26 6.09
CA ILE A 172 -12.80 50.26 6.82
C ILE A 172 -12.54 50.32 8.31
N LEU A 173 -12.90 51.46 8.93
CA LEU A 173 -13.03 51.55 10.37
C LEU A 173 -14.41 51.02 10.77
N LYS A 174 -14.45 50.05 11.69
CA LYS A 174 -15.67 49.39 12.10
C LYS A 174 -15.77 49.21 13.61
N SER A 175 -17.01 49.14 14.09
CA SER A 175 -17.30 48.69 15.45
C SER A 175 -17.12 47.18 15.63
N ARG A 176 -17.13 46.71 16.88
CA ARG A 176 -17.13 45.28 17.20
C ARG A 176 -18.52 44.69 17.00
N GLN A 177 -18.59 43.40 16.70
CA GLN A 177 -19.84 42.61 16.65
C GLN A 177 -20.93 43.10 15.67
N ILE A 178 -20.57 43.85 14.63
CA ILE A 178 -21.52 44.34 13.60
C ILE A 178 -21.62 43.43 12.36
N GLY A 179 -21.30 42.14 12.49
CA GLY A 179 -21.41 41.20 11.37
C GLY A 179 -20.43 41.44 10.20
N ALA A 180 -19.27 42.06 10.45
CA ALA A 180 -18.29 42.33 9.40
C ALA A 180 -17.72 41.05 8.76
N THR A 181 -17.43 40.02 9.56
CA THR A 181 -16.93 38.73 9.07
C THR A 181 -17.94 38.06 8.13
N TYR A 182 -19.22 38.06 8.51
CA TYR A 182 -20.31 37.56 7.67
C TYR A 182 -20.33 38.29 6.33
N TYR A 183 -20.34 39.63 6.36
CA TYR A 183 -20.39 40.45 5.16
C TYR A 183 -19.20 40.18 4.22
N PHE A 184 -17.95 40.25 4.69
CA PHE A 184 -16.78 40.10 3.82
C PHE A 184 -16.60 38.68 3.29
N ALA A 185 -17.05 37.65 4.04
CA ALA A 185 -17.07 36.28 3.55
C ALA A 185 -18.04 36.12 2.38
N HIS A 186 -19.24 36.70 2.48
CA HIS A 186 -20.24 36.64 1.42
C HIS A 186 -19.87 37.53 0.23
N GLU A 187 -19.30 38.71 0.47
CA GLU A 187 -18.80 39.58 -0.60
C GLU A 187 -17.73 38.85 -1.43
N ALA A 188 -16.78 38.17 -0.77
CA ALA A 188 -15.78 37.36 -1.47
C ALA A 188 -16.40 36.17 -2.20
N LEU A 189 -17.36 35.47 -1.60
CA LEU A 189 -18.07 34.37 -2.27
C LEU A 189 -18.79 34.85 -3.53
N VAL A 190 -19.51 35.96 -3.45
CA VAL A 190 -20.21 36.56 -4.60
C VAL A 190 -19.19 37.01 -5.66
N ASP A 191 -18.09 37.65 -5.28
CA ASP A 191 -17.05 38.03 -6.24
C ASP A 191 -16.42 36.79 -6.91
N ALA A 192 -16.21 35.69 -6.17
CA ALA A 192 -15.72 34.44 -6.73
C ALA A 192 -16.71 33.80 -7.71
N LEU A 193 -18.01 33.83 -7.39
CA LEU A 193 -19.07 33.30 -8.26
C LEU A 193 -19.21 34.13 -9.55
N VAL A 194 -19.15 35.46 -9.46
CA VAL A 194 -19.33 36.36 -10.60
C VAL A 194 -18.08 36.44 -11.48
N THR A 195 -16.89 36.50 -10.87
CA THR A 195 -15.64 36.78 -11.60
C THR A 195 -14.77 35.54 -11.83
N GLY A 196 -15.02 34.44 -11.10
CA GLY A 196 -14.17 33.25 -11.10
C GLY A 196 -12.80 33.46 -10.46
N ARG A 197 -12.56 34.58 -9.78
CA ARG A 197 -11.26 34.90 -9.17
C ARG A 197 -11.12 34.24 -7.81
N ASN A 198 -9.89 33.80 -7.53
CA ASN A 198 -9.51 33.30 -6.22
C ASN A 198 -9.50 34.43 -5.19
N GLN A 199 -10.18 34.19 -4.07
CA GLN A 199 -10.27 35.14 -2.97
C GLN A 199 -9.29 34.74 -1.87
N ILE A 200 -8.61 35.72 -1.28
CA ILE A 200 -7.59 35.48 -0.26
C ILE A 200 -7.91 36.31 0.98
N PHE A 201 -8.02 35.64 2.13
CA PHE A 201 -8.15 36.30 3.43
C PHE A 201 -6.80 36.25 4.17
N ILE A 202 -6.30 37.44 4.54
CA ILE A 202 -5.07 37.58 5.33
C ILE A 202 -5.45 38.16 6.69
N SER A 203 -4.96 37.54 7.77
CA SER A 203 -5.19 38.01 9.13
C SER A 203 -3.88 38.12 9.91
N ALA A 204 -3.89 38.91 10.98
CA ALA A 204 -2.70 39.17 11.79
C ALA A 204 -2.24 37.97 12.64
N SER A 205 -3.05 36.91 12.81
CA SER A 205 -2.73 35.75 13.64
C SER A 205 -3.23 34.45 13.01
N LYS A 206 -2.41 33.39 13.10
CA LYS A 206 -2.76 32.03 12.62
C LYS A 206 -4.08 31.50 13.21
N LYS A 207 -4.46 31.93 14.42
CA LYS A 207 -5.69 31.45 15.09
C LYS A 207 -6.96 32.17 14.60
N THR A 208 -6.82 33.34 13.98
CA THR A 208 -7.94 34.18 13.53
C THR A 208 -8.15 34.12 12.02
N GLY A 209 -7.24 33.47 11.29
CA GLY A 209 -7.36 33.25 9.84
C GLY A 209 -8.43 32.22 9.55
N ILE A 210 -9.59 32.68 9.09
CA ILE A 210 -10.58 31.83 8.44
C ILE A 210 -10.07 31.61 7.01
N ALA A 211 -9.44 30.47 6.76
CA ALA A 211 -9.24 29.98 5.40
C ALA A 211 -10.51 29.22 5.01
N ILE A 212 -11.28 29.78 4.06
CA ILE A 212 -12.26 29.03 3.26
C ILE A 212 -11.59 28.78 1.92
#